data_AF-A0A366VXY8-F1
#
_entry.id   AF-A0A366VXY8-F1
#
_cell.length_a   1.000
_cell.length_b   1.000
_cell.length_c   1.000
_cell.angle_alpha   90.00
_cell.angle_beta   90.00
_cell.angle_gamma   90.00
#
_symmetry.space_group_name_H-M   'P 1'
#
loop_
_entity.id
_entity.type
_entity.pdbx_description
1 polymer ?
#
loop_
_entity_poly.entity_id
_entity_poly.type
_entity_poly.pdbx_seq_one_letter_code
_entity_poly.pdbx_strand_id
1 'polypeptide(L)'
;MSDKTEDTKDEKVVQLRPTKSKAGMSSERKWGKKVIDLGFCIVPSLLLRAQQRLGLNPTQLAVLMQLCDFWWDDARKPHPSVKRLAERLSLSERQVRRYIAELEQAGYVQRIERRAAHGGKQTNIYDLSGLVKRLKELEPEFSSVEADAKEERNAVSKRGYKRSSMKVSGSNKEE
;
A
#
# COMPACT_ATOMS: atom_id res chain seq x y z
N MET A 1 -65.57 30.25 11.81
CA MET A 1 -64.66 31.20 11.13
C MET A 1 -63.29 30.98 11.73
N SER A 2 -62.19 30.70 11.04
CA SER A 2 -61.82 30.48 9.63
C SER A 2 -60.42 29.84 9.72
N ASP A 3 -60.17 28.69 9.09
CA ASP A 3 -59.43 28.55 7.83
C ASP A 3 -57.89 28.47 8.02
N LYS A 4 -57.33 27.31 7.63
CA LYS A 4 -56.05 27.01 6.92
C LYS A 4 -54.76 27.77 7.31
N THR A 5 -53.53 27.27 7.20
CA THR A 5 -52.82 26.09 6.65
C THR A 5 -51.36 26.39 6.99
N GLU A 6 -50.53 25.38 7.22
CA GLU A 6 -49.23 25.32 6.51
C GLU A 6 -48.62 23.92 6.66
N ASP A 7 -48.86 23.12 5.60
CA ASP A 7 -48.03 21.98 5.22
C ASP A 7 -46.57 22.42 5.13
N THR A 8 -45.69 21.86 5.94
CA THR A 8 -44.26 21.81 5.61
C THR A 8 -43.92 20.39 5.21
N LYS A 9 -43.92 20.17 3.89
CA LYS A 9 -43.44 18.95 3.25
C LYS A 9 -41.97 18.74 3.64
N ASP A 10 -41.70 17.70 4.42
CA ASP A 10 -40.36 17.14 4.55
C ASP A 10 -39.91 16.63 3.16
N GLU A 11 -39.12 17.44 2.47
CA GLU A 11 -38.41 17.03 1.26
C GLU A 11 -37.47 15.88 1.61
N LYS A 12 -37.86 14.65 1.27
CA LYS A 12 -36.97 13.49 1.25
C LYS A 12 -35.92 13.70 0.17
N VAL A 13 -34.82 14.36 0.53
CA VAL A 13 -33.63 14.46 -0.31
C VAL A 13 -32.97 13.09 -0.38
N VAL A 14 -33.29 12.33 -1.43
CA VAL A 14 -32.65 11.04 -1.73
C VAL A 14 -31.24 11.32 -2.27
N GLN A 15 -30.22 11.04 -1.46
CA GLN A 15 -28.83 11.14 -1.89
C GLN A 15 -28.52 10.04 -2.92
N LEU A 16 -28.51 10.41 -4.21
CA LEU A 16 -28.25 9.51 -5.35
C LEU A 16 -26.80 9.01 -5.45
N ARG A 17 -25.87 9.55 -4.65
CA ARG A 17 -24.46 9.17 -4.65
C ARG A 17 -23.95 9.04 -3.23
N PRO A 18 -23.28 7.93 -2.86
CA PRO A 18 -22.59 7.87 -1.57
C PRO A 18 -21.53 8.98 -1.56
N THR A 19 -21.58 9.85 -0.57
CA THR A 19 -20.49 10.78 -0.29
C THR A 19 -19.20 9.97 -0.15
N LYS A 20 -18.10 10.42 -0.79
CA LYS A 20 -16.78 9.79 -0.60
C LYS A 20 -16.46 9.83 0.89
N SER A 21 -16.72 8.74 1.61
CA SER A 21 -16.43 8.67 3.05
C SER A 21 -14.93 8.84 3.24
N LYS A 22 -14.51 9.69 4.20
CA LYS A 22 -13.11 9.75 4.65
C LYS A 22 -12.59 8.32 4.85
N ALA A 23 -11.37 8.03 4.38
CA ALA A 23 -10.84 6.67 4.35
C ALA A 23 -10.95 5.93 5.70
N GLY A 24 -10.79 6.64 6.82
CA GLY A 24 -11.04 6.11 8.18
C GLY A 24 -12.46 5.56 8.37
N MET A 25 -13.49 6.31 7.97
CA MET A 25 -14.89 5.85 8.04
C MET A 25 -15.19 4.70 7.08
N SER A 26 -14.51 4.61 5.94
CA SER A 26 -14.65 3.48 5.02
C SER A 26 -14.04 2.20 5.59
N SER A 27 -12.86 2.30 6.20
CA SER A 27 -12.15 1.17 6.81
C SER A 27 -12.84 0.66 8.07
N GLU A 28 -13.33 1.54 8.93
CA GLU A 28 -14.12 1.16 10.12
C GLU A 28 -15.42 0.45 9.74
N ARG A 29 -16.09 0.88 8.67
CA ARG A 29 -17.30 0.18 8.17
C ARG A 29 -16.99 -1.23 7.65
N LYS A 30 -15.79 -1.45 7.11
CA LYS A 30 -15.37 -2.75 6.56
C LYS A 30 -14.96 -3.72 7.67
N TRP A 31 -14.15 -3.26 8.61
CA TRP A 31 -13.45 -4.13 9.57
C TRP A 31 -13.93 -3.97 11.01
N GLY A 32 -14.73 -2.95 11.29
CA GLY A 32 -15.18 -2.60 12.63
C GLY A 32 -14.16 -1.75 13.39
N LYS A 33 -14.66 -0.85 14.24
CA LYS A 33 -13.83 0.07 15.04
C LYS A 33 -12.83 -0.68 15.93
N LYS A 34 -13.27 -1.73 16.63
CA LYS A 34 -12.42 -2.53 17.54
C LYS A 34 -11.20 -3.14 16.84
N VAL A 35 -11.31 -3.48 15.56
CA VAL A 35 -10.20 -4.06 14.79
C VAL A 35 -9.23 -2.96 14.36
N ILE A 36 -9.75 -1.86 13.82
CA ILE A 36 -8.94 -0.71 13.39
C ILE A 36 -8.19 -0.06 14.58
N ASP A 37 -8.81 -0.03 15.77
CA ASP A 37 -8.22 0.48 17.00
C ASP A 37 -6.96 -0.29 17.45
N LEU A 38 -6.80 -1.57 17.03
CA LEU A 38 -5.58 -2.37 17.31
C LEU A 38 -4.38 -1.97 16.44
N GLY A 39 -4.60 -1.09 15.45
CA GLY A 39 -3.59 -0.63 14.50
C GLY A 39 -3.82 -1.15 13.10
N PHE A 40 -3.33 -0.41 12.11
CA PHE A 40 -3.35 -0.79 10.70
C PHE A 40 -2.07 -0.35 9.99
N CYS A 41 -1.48 -1.23 9.19
CA CYS A 41 -0.30 -0.91 8.41
C CYS A 41 -0.69 -0.16 7.12
N ILE A 42 -0.13 1.03 6.91
CA ILE A 42 -0.28 1.76 5.64
C ILE A 42 0.81 1.30 4.68
N VAL A 43 0.39 0.67 3.58
CA VAL A 43 1.29 0.27 2.49
C VAL A 43 0.79 0.88 1.18
N PRO A 44 1.65 1.56 0.40
CA PRO A 44 1.27 2.05 -0.92
C PRO A 44 0.81 0.89 -1.82
N SER A 45 -0.36 1.01 -2.45
CA SER A 45 -0.85 -0.01 -3.37
C SER A 45 0.09 -0.26 -4.55
N LEU A 46 0.92 0.74 -4.89
CA LEU A 46 1.98 0.61 -5.88
C LEU A 46 2.95 -0.53 -5.55
N LEU A 47 3.28 -0.77 -4.27
CA LEU A 47 4.13 -1.89 -3.87
C LEU A 47 3.53 -3.24 -4.29
N LEU A 48 2.23 -3.42 -4.03
CA LEU A 48 1.52 -4.66 -4.37
C LEU A 48 1.39 -4.84 -5.88
N ARG A 49 1.13 -3.75 -6.61
CA ARG A 49 1.00 -3.77 -8.08
C ARG A 49 2.34 -3.99 -8.78
N ALA A 50 3.41 -3.43 -8.23
CA ALA A 50 4.75 -3.51 -8.80
C ALA A 50 5.56 -4.70 -8.25
N GLN A 51 4.97 -5.62 -7.47
CA GLN A 51 5.70 -6.71 -6.80
C GLN A 51 6.61 -7.49 -7.76
N GLN A 52 6.09 -7.94 -8.91
CA GLN A 52 6.90 -8.67 -9.90
C GLN A 52 8.01 -7.82 -10.49
N ARG A 53 7.71 -6.54 -10.77
CA ARG A 53 8.69 -5.59 -11.32
C ARG A 53 9.82 -5.27 -10.35
N LEU A 54 9.52 -5.30 -9.05
CA LEU A 54 10.50 -5.20 -7.96
C LEU A 54 11.26 -6.52 -7.73
N GLY A 55 10.95 -7.59 -8.46
CA GLY A 55 11.59 -8.90 -8.28
C GLY A 55 11.30 -9.54 -6.92
N LEU A 56 10.24 -9.11 -6.23
CA LEU A 56 9.91 -9.59 -4.89
C LEU A 56 9.16 -10.91 -4.95
N ASN A 57 9.72 -11.93 -4.33
CA ASN A 57 8.96 -13.17 -4.10
C ASN A 57 7.87 -12.94 -3.02
N PRO A 58 6.84 -13.80 -2.94
CA PRO A 58 5.74 -13.61 -1.99
C PRO A 58 6.20 -13.54 -0.53
N THR A 59 7.22 -14.31 -0.16
CA THR A 59 7.74 -14.35 1.21
C THR A 59 8.53 -13.10 1.56
N GLN A 60 9.33 -12.57 0.63
CA GLN A 60 10.02 -11.29 0.77
C GLN A 60 9.02 -10.15 0.92
N LEU A 61 7.94 -10.14 0.13
CA LEU A 61 6.85 -9.18 0.30
C LEU A 61 6.22 -9.29 1.69
N ALA A 62 5.94 -10.52 2.17
CA ALA A 62 5.39 -10.71 3.50
C ALA A 62 6.32 -10.21 4.62
N VAL A 63 7.63 -10.44 4.50
CA VAL A 63 8.64 -9.86 5.41
C VAL A 63 8.60 -8.34 5.37
N LEU A 64 8.59 -7.73 4.18
CA LEU A 64 8.49 -6.27 4.02
C LEU A 64 7.21 -5.71 4.65
N MET A 65 6.05 -6.36 4.44
CA MET A 65 4.78 -5.92 5.03
C MET A 65 4.83 -5.93 6.55
N GLN A 66 5.49 -6.93 7.17
CA GLN A 66 5.69 -6.94 8.61
C GLN A 66 6.63 -5.82 9.06
N LEU A 67 7.71 -5.55 8.34
CA LEU A 67 8.59 -4.42 8.65
C LEU A 67 7.84 -3.07 8.55
N CYS A 68 6.99 -2.89 7.54
CA CYS A 68 6.12 -1.72 7.41
C CYS A 68 5.14 -1.59 8.58
N ASP A 69 4.56 -2.70 9.06
CA ASP A 69 3.65 -2.70 10.22
C ASP A 69 4.33 -2.18 11.49
N PHE A 70 5.62 -2.50 11.68
CA PHE A 70 6.42 -1.96 12.79
C PHE A 70 6.88 -0.52 12.57
N TRP A 71 6.78 0.02 11.35
CA TRP A 71 7.18 1.39 11.01
C TRP A 71 6.00 2.35 11.13
N TRP A 72 5.49 2.51 12.35
CA TRP A 72 4.31 3.34 12.62
C TRP A 72 4.62 4.84 12.69
N ASP A 73 5.83 5.19 13.12
CA ASP A 73 6.29 6.57 13.27
C ASP A 73 7.52 6.75 12.39
N ASP A 74 7.50 7.78 11.54
CA ASP A 74 8.62 8.12 10.66
C ASP A 74 9.92 8.31 11.46
N ALA A 75 9.82 8.88 12.67
CA ALA A 75 10.95 9.07 13.56
C ALA A 75 11.45 7.76 14.20
N ARG A 76 10.60 6.73 14.31
CA ARG A 76 10.93 5.44 14.93
C ARG A 76 10.94 4.32 13.89
N LYS A 77 12.11 4.13 13.30
CA LYS A 77 12.39 3.00 12.40
C LYS A 77 12.03 1.64 13.04
N PRO A 78 11.52 0.68 12.27
CA PRO A 78 11.09 -0.62 12.77
C PRO A 78 12.28 -1.40 13.35
N HIS A 79 12.08 -2.00 14.52
CA HIS A 79 13.08 -2.82 15.20
C HIS A 79 12.54 -4.16 15.73
N PRO A 80 11.72 -4.91 14.95
CA PRO A 80 11.28 -6.23 15.38
C PRO A 80 12.45 -7.19 15.52
N SER A 81 12.34 -8.12 16.46
CA SER A 81 13.28 -9.24 16.55
C SER A 81 13.04 -10.21 15.39
N VAL A 82 14.10 -10.88 14.93
CA VAL A 82 14.00 -11.95 13.91
C VAL A 82 13.04 -13.04 14.38
N LYS A 83 13.09 -13.40 15.67
CA LYS A 83 12.18 -14.35 16.30
C LYS A 83 10.71 -13.96 16.12
N ARG A 84 10.37 -12.68 16.38
CA ARG A 84 8.98 -12.19 16.23
C ARG A 84 8.51 -12.23 14.77
N LEU A 85 9.39 -11.91 13.81
CA LEU A 85 9.07 -12.04 12.38
C LEU A 85 8.86 -13.50 11.99
N ALA A 86 9.73 -14.40 12.48
CA ALA A 86 9.64 -15.84 12.25
C ALA A 86 8.31 -16.42 12.77
N GLU A 87 7.92 -16.07 13.99
CA GLU A 87 6.63 -16.45 14.59
C GLU A 87 5.44 -15.94 13.77
N ARG A 88 5.43 -14.66 13.38
CA ARG A 88 4.32 -14.06 12.61
C ARG A 88 4.17 -14.65 11.20
N LEU A 89 5.28 -15.08 10.59
CA LEU A 89 5.30 -15.55 9.21
C LEU A 89 5.32 -17.09 9.11
N SER A 90 5.32 -17.80 10.23
CA SER A 90 5.50 -19.26 10.29
C SER A 90 6.75 -19.72 9.54
N LEU A 91 7.86 -19.01 9.71
CA LEU A 91 9.16 -19.30 9.10
C LEU A 91 10.20 -19.62 10.17
N SER A 92 11.28 -20.30 9.79
CA SER A 92 12.46 -20.38 10.66
C SER A 92 13.19 -19.03 10.72
N GLU A 93 13.87 -18.75 11.84
CA GLU A 93 14.73 -17.56 11.95
C GLU A 93 15.80 -17.50 10.85
N ARG A 94 16.32 -18.66 10.41
CA ARG A 94 17.28 -18.75 9.31
C ARG A 94 16.68 -18.24 8.00
N GLN A 95 15.44 -18.62 7.69
CA GLN A 95 14.74 -18.13 6.49
C GLN A 95 14.50 -16.62 6.58
N VAL A 96 14.05 -16.10 7.73
CA VAL A 96 13.85 -14.66 7.90
C VAL A 96 15.16 -13.89 7.70
N ARG A 97 16.26 -14.34 8.30
CA ARG A 97 17.58 -13.71 8.10
C ARG A 97 18.03 -13.74 6.64
N ARG A 98 17.80 -14.86 5.95
CA ARG A 98 18.08 -14.98 4.52
C ARG A 98 17.28 -13.97 3.71
N TYR A 99 15.96 -13.89 3.91
CA TYR A 99 15.12 -12.94 3.17
C TYR A 99 15.46 -11.48 3.48
N ILE A 100 15.80 -11.15 4.73
CA ILE A 100 16.31 -9.81 5.06
C ILE A 100 17.60 -9.52 4.30
N ALA A 101 18.54 -10.46 4.24
CA ALA A 101 19.79 -10.28 3.50
C ALA A 101 19.56 -10.12 1.99
N GLU A 102 18.63 -10.88 1.40
CA GLU A 102 18.22 -10.72 -0.01
C GLU A 102 17.59 -9.34 -0.26
N LEU A 103 16.74 -8.87 0.66
CA LEU A 103 16.13 -7.53 0.59
C LEU A 103 17.17 -6.41 0.76
N GLU A 104 18.22 -6.65 1.56
CA GLU A 104 19.39 -5.75 1.68
C GLU A 104 20.18 -5.70 0.38
N GLN A 105 20.46 -6.85 -0.23
CA GLN A 105 21.15 -6.95 -1.52
C GLN A 105 20.37 -6.26 -2.64
N ALA A 106 19.03 -6.36 -2.64
CA ALA A 106 18.17 -5.66 -3.58
C ALA A 106 18.04 -4.14 -3.30
N GLY A 107 18.57 -3.67 -2.17
CA GLY A 107 18.54 -2.25 -1.77
C GLY A 107 17.18 -1.78 -1.26
N TYR A 108 16.29 -2.68 -0.83
CA TYR A 108 14.98 -2.32 -0.27
C TYR A 108 15.04 -2.05 1.24
N VAL A 109 15.90 -2.77 1.94
CA VAL A 109 16.06 -2.71 3.40
C VAL A 109 17.52 -2.46 3.73
N GLN A 110 17.82 -1.66 4.75
CA GLN A 110 19.16 -1.58 5.31
C GLN A 110 19.11 -1.86 6.81
N ARG A 111 19.94 -2.78 7.28
CA ARG A 111 20.04 -3.12 8.70
C ARG A 111 21.07 -2.26 9.41
N ILE A 112 20.63 -1.63 10.49
CA ILE A 112 21.45 -0.84 11.39
C ILE A 112 21.63 -1.67 12.66
N GLU A 113 22.84 -2.20 12.84
CA GLU A 113 23.17 -2.99 14.01
C GLU A 113 23.19 -2.13 15.27
N ARG A 114 22.63 -2.67 16.34
CA ARG A 114 22.63 -2.03 17.65
C ARG A 114 23.40 -2.88 18.65
N ARG A 115 24.35 -2.25 19.32
CA ARG A 115 25.09 -2.84 20.44
C ARG A 115 24.73 -2.07 21.70
N ALA A 116 24.42 -2.80 22.76
CA ALA A 116 24.22 -2.17 24.06
C ALA A 116 25.57 -1.69 24.62
N ALA A 117 25.54 -0.70 25.52
CA ALA A 117 26.74 -0.16 26.17
C ALA A 117 27.59 -1.23 26.89
N HIS A 118 26.95 -2.33 27.33
CA HIS A 118 27.56 -3.48 27.99
C HIS A 118 27.91 -4.63 27.01
N GLY A 119 27.97 -4.37 25.70
CA GLY A 119 28.35 -5.36 24.68
C GLY A 119 27.26 -6.36 24.29
N GLY A 120 26.08 -6.30 24.91
CA GLY A 120 24.94 -7.15 24.56
C GLY A 120 24.39 -6.86 23.15
N LYS A 121 23.97 -7.92 22.45
CA LYS A 121 23.29 -7.80 21.14
C LYS A 121 21.90 -7.20 21.36
N GLN A 122 21.59 -6.10 20.69
CA GLN A 122 20.23 -5.56 20.65
C GLN A 122 19.53 -5.97 19.35
N THR A 123 18.20 -5.80 19.31
CA THR A 123 17.46 -5.96 18.05
C THR A 123 17.93 -4.91 17.05
N ASN A 124 18.14 -5.35 15.82
CA ASN A 124 18.54 -4.45 14.75
C ASN A 124 17.40 -3.48 14.41
N ILE A 125 17.78 -2.30 13.96
CA ILE A 125 16.86 -1.37 13.29
C ILE A 125 16.89 -1.68 11.80
N TYR A 126 15.75 -1.60 11.13
CA TYR A 126 15.64 -1.71 9.68
C TYR A 126 15.22 -0.37 9.08
N ASP A 127 15.95 0.08 8.07
CA ASP A 127 15.66 1.28 7.29
C ASP A 127 15.04 0.88 5.95
N LEU A 128 13.86 1.43 5.65
CA LEU A 128 13.08 1.14 4.44
C LEU A 128 13.14 2.30 3.41
N SER A 129 14.03 3.28 3.60
CA SER A 129 14.22 4.39 2.66
C SER A 129 14.57 3.92 1.24
N GLY A 130 15.31 2.82 1.12
CA GLY A 130 15.60 2.17 -0.16
C GLY A 130 14.34 1.72 -0.90
N LEU A 131 13.39 1.08 -0.21
CA LEU A 131 12.08 0.74 -0.75
C LEU A 131 11.30 1.97 -1.22
N VAL A 132 11.26 3.03 -0.40
CA VAL A 132 10.57 4.28 -0.73
C VAL A 132 11.15 4.90 -2.00
N LYS A 133 12.49 4.92 -2.13
CA LYS A 133 13.17 5.43 -3.32
C LYS A 133 12.77 4.63 -4.57
N ARG A 134 12.81 3.30 -4.51
CA ARG A 134 12.43 2.42 -5.62
C ARG A 134 10.97 2.60 -6.04
N LEU A 135 10.05 2.78 -5.09
CA LEU A 135 8.65 3.07 -5.42
C LEU A 135 8.48 4.43 -6.11
N LYS A 136 9.24 5.45 -5.69
CA LYS A 136 9.23 6.77 -6.35
C LYS A 136 9.79 6.72 -7.76
N GLU A 137 10.79 5.88 -8.02
CA GLU A 137 11.34 5.67 -9.37
C GLU A 137 10.30 5.04 -10.31
N LEU A 138 9.45 4.13 -9.80
CA LEU A 138 8.41 3.47 -10.59
C LEU A 138 7.13 4.29 -10.75
N GLU A 139 6.85 5.23 -9.84
CA GLU A 139 5.60 5.98 -9.81
C GLU A 139 5.21 6.65 -11.15
N PRO A 140 6.11 7.33 -11.87
CA PRO A 140 5.72 8.07 -13.08
C PRO A 140 5.16 7.16 -14.18
N GLU A 141 5.68 5.94 -14.31
CA GLU A 141 5.24 4.98 -15.31
C GLU A 141 3.87 4.39 -14.99
N PHE A 142 3.57 4.14 -13.71
CA PHE A 142 2.24 3.68 -13.32
C PHE A 142 1.22 4.82 -13.42
N SER A 143 1.64 6.04 -13.10
CA SER A 143 0.80 7.24 -13.17
C SER A 143 0.37 7.55 -14.61
N SER A 144 1.29 7.45 -15.58
CA SER A 144 0.98 7.67 -17.00
C SER A 144 -0.01 6.62 -17.54
N VAL A 145 0.19 5.34 -17.24
CA VAL A 145 -0.71 4.26 -17.66
C VAL A 145 -2.12 4.44 -17.05
N GLU A 146 -2.20 4.80 -15.77
CA GLU A 146 -3.50 5.05 -15.12
C GLU A 146 -4.20 6.31 -15.66
N ALA A 147 -3.43 7.34 -16.03
CA ALA A 147 -3.96 8.53 -16.68
C ALA A 147 -4.56 8.20 -18.06
N ASP A 148 -3.81 7.50 -18.90
CA ASP A 148 -4.26 7.04 -20.22
C ASP A 148 -5.51 6.17 -20.11
N ALA A 149 -5.52 5.21 -19.18
CA ALA A 149 -6.67 4.33 -18.95
C ALA A 149 -7.90 5.08 -18.42
N LYS A 150 -7.71 6.15 -17.64
CA LYS A 150 -8.80 7.02 -17.18
C LYS A 150 -9.35 7.86 -18.33
N GLU A 151 -8.49 8.39 -19.19
CA GLU A 151 -8.90 9.13 -20.38
C GLU A 151 -9.67 8.25 -21.36
N GLU A 152 -9.19 7.03 -21.65
CA GLU A 152 -9.88 6.08 -22.51
C GLU A 152 -11.25 5.72 -21.92
N ARG A 153 -11.33 5.43 -20.62
CA ARG A 153 -12.60 5.14 -19.93
C ARG A 153 -13.59 6.31 -20.04
N ASN A 154 -13.11 7.54 -19.87
CA ASN A 154 -13.93 8.73 -20.03
C ASN A 154 -14.38 8.90 -21.49
N ALA A 155 -13.50 8.63 -22.46
CA ALA A 155 -13.82 8.71 -23.88
C ALA A 155 -14.89 7.68 -24.28
N VAL A 156 -14.77 6.43 -23.81
CA VAL A 156 -15.75 5.35 -24.02
C VAL A 156 -17.14 5.74 -23.49
N SER A 157 -17.19 6.45 -22.36
CA SER A 157 -18.47 6.90 -21.78
C SER A 157 -19.15 8.01 -22.58
N LYS A 158 -18.44 8.68 -23.50
CA LYS A 158 -18.97 9.76 -24.34
C LYS A 158 -19.50 9.22 -25.67
N ARG A 159 -20.58 9.82 -26.17
CA ARG A 159 -21.15 9.48 -27.49
C ARG A 159 -20.13 9.78 -28.59
N GLY A 160 -19.97 8.86 -29.54
CA GLY A 160 -19.04 9.01 -30.67
C GLY A 160 -17.65 8.42 -30.48
N TYR A 161 -17.41 7.65 -29.41
CA TYR A 161 -16.18 6.88 -29.25
C TYR A 161 -15.98 5.91 -30.42
N LYS A 162 -14.82 5.99 -31.07
CA LYS A 162 -14.33 4.98 -32.00
C LYS A 162 -12.99 4.50 -31.46
N ARG A 163 -12.89 3.21 -31.13
CA ARG A 163 -11.63 2.60 -30.72
C ARG A 163 -10.69 2.65 -31.91
N SER A 164 -9.67 3.51 -31.87
CA SER A 164 -8.60 3.47 -32.87
C SER A 164 -7.84 2.16 -32.68
N SER A 165 -7.90 1.28 -33.66
CA SER A 165 -7.18 0.00 -33.66
C SER A 165 -5.69 0.24 -33.96
N MET A 166 -4.92 0.88 -33.07
CA MET A 166 -3.46 0.93 -33.21
C MET A 166 -2.75 1.48 -31.95
N LYS A 167 -2.42 0.60 -30.99
CA LYS A 167 -1.28 0.75 -30.07
C LYS A 167 -0.89 -0.64 -29.54
N VAL A 168 -0.47 -1.54 -30.43
CA VAL A 168 0.32 -2.73 -30.08
C VAL A 168 1.58 -2.67 -30.93
N SER A 169 2.57 -1.91 -30.49
CA SER A 169 3.92 -1.95 -31.05
C SER A 169 4.95 -1.44 -30.03
N GLY A 170 5.87 -2.33 -29.64
CA GLY A 170 7.03 -2.07 -28.77
C GLY A 170 6.78 -2.51 -27.32
N SER A 171 7.37 -3.59 -26.80
CA SER A 171 8.77 -3.99 -26.95
C SER A 171 8.91 -5.52 -26.87
N ASN A 172 9.12 -6.16 -28.02
CA ASN A 172 9.99 -7.33 -28.11
C ASN A 172 11.25 -6.81 -28.82
N LYS A 173 12.37 -6.75 -28.09
CA LYS A 173 13.70 -6.72 -28.69
C LYS A 173 14.54 -7.73 -27.96
N GLU A 174 14.88 -8.75 -28.73
CA GLU A 174 15.86 -9.81 -28.47
C GLU A 174 17.23 -9.20 -28.18
N GLU A 175 17.93 -9.76 -27.19
CA GLU A 175 19.26 -10.36 -27.33
C GLU A 175 19.52 -11.32 -26.15
#